data_AF-A0A6J6QDH0-F1
#
_entry.id   AF-A0A6J6QDH0-F1
#
_cell.length_a   1.000
_cell.length_b   1.000
_cell.length_c   1.000
_cell.angle_alpha   90.00
_cell.angle_beta   90.00
_cell.angle_gamma   90.00
#
_symmetry.space_group_name_H-M   'P 1'
#
loop_
_entity.id
_entity.type
_entity.pdbx_description
1 polymer ?
#
loop_
_entity_poly.entity_id
_entity_poly.type
_entity_poly.pdbx_seq_one_letter_code
_entity_poly.pdbx_strand_id
1 'polypeptide(L)'
;MRSYMRDINLGREPRPEIPEAVGMTQESIYEMYRLLAIAKYEDRYVIPAAHSEQARELENMGCSLDGVDTGEKFGGPFGQASGNPVPVTIENFHIMRDRQTK
;
A
#
# COMPACT_ATOMS: atom_id res chain seq x y z
N MET A 1 9.58 -29.18 5.94
CA MET A 1 8.15 -29.49 5.66
C MET A 1 7.94 -30.72 4.78
N ARG A 2 8.29 -30.70 3.47
CA ARG A 2 7.90 -31.77 2.53
C ARG A 2 8.27 -33.18 3.00
N SER A 3 9.52 -33.40 3.41
CA SER A 3 9.99 -34.71 3.88
C SER A 3 9.23 -35.20 5.12
N TYR A 4 8.91 -34.30 6.05
CA TYR A 4 8.15 -34.60 7.27
C TYR A 4 6.69 -34.96 6.95
N MET A 5 6.02 -34.15 6.13
CA MET A 5 4.63 -34.40 5.71
C MET A 5 4.49 -35.65 4.83
N ARG A 6 5.54 -36.01 4.07
CA ARG A 6 5.57 -37.26 3.31
C ARG A 6 5.46 -38.48 4.22
N ASP A 7 6.17 -38.50 5.35
CA ASP A 7 6.13 -39.64 6.26
C ASP A 7 4.71 -39.82 6.83
N ILE A 8 4.06 -38.72 7.24
CA ILE A 8 2.66 -38.69 7.69
C ILE A 8 1.70 -39.17 6.58
N ASN A 9 1.83 -38.65 5.37
CA ASN A 9 0.94 -39.02 4.25
C ASN A 9 1.09 -40.49 3.80
N LEU A 10 2.24 -41.10 4.08
CA LEU A 10 2.50 -42.51 3.80
C LEU A 10 2.18 -43.43 5.00
N GLY A 11 1.61 -42.89 6.08
CA GLY A 11 1.31 -43.65 7.30
C GLY A 11 2.56 -44.15 8.04
N ARG A 12 3.70 -43.49 7.84
CA ARG A 12 4.94 -43.77 8.56
C ARG A 12 5.00 -42.90 9.81
N GLU A 13 5.81 -43.32 10.77
CA GLU A 13 6.02 -42.52 11.97
C GLU A 13 6.70 -41.19 11.63
N PRO A 14 6.14 -40.04 12.10
CA PRO A 14 6.76 -38.75 11.90
C PRO A 14 8.13 -38.70 12.57
N ARG A 15 9.09 -38.02 11.93
CA ARG A 15 10.46 -37.88 12.39
C ARG A 15 10.72 -36.48 12.94
N PRO A 16 10.73 -36.27 14.27
CA PRO A 16 10.89 -34.96 14.90
C PRO A 16 12.22 -34.28 14.55
N GLU A 17 13.25 -35.06 14.21
CA GLU A 17 14.56 -34.57 13.80
C GLU A 17 14.52 -33.75 12.49
N ILE A 18 13.50 -33.93 11.65
CA ILE A 18 13.37 -33.21 10.37
C ILE A 18 13.00 -31.73 10.60
N PRO A 19 11.95 -31.39 11.38
CA PRO A 19 11.71 -30.03 11.84
C PRO A 19 12.89 -29.44 12.64
N GLU A 20 13.47 -30.22 13.55
CA GLU A 20 14.54 -29.76 14.44
C GLU A 20 15.80 -29.35 13.67
N ALA A 21 16.17 -30.10 12.62
CA ALA A 21 17.30 -29.78 11.75
C ALA A 21 17.20 -28.40 11.07
N VAL A 22 16.00 -27.82 10.98
CA VAL A 22 15.77 -26.48 10.45
C VAL A 22 15.32 -25.48 11.53
N GLY A 23 15.45 -25.84 12.81
CA GLY A 23 15.11 -24.98 13.94
C GLY A 23 13.60 -24.75 14.13
N MET A 24 12.76 -25.67 13.65
CA MET A 24 11.30 -25.59 13.77
C MET A 24 10.75 -26.73 14.63
N THR A 25 9.60 -26.51 15.27
CA THR A 25 8.88 -27.60 15.96
C THR A 25 7.99 -28.37 14.98
N GLN A 26 7.49 -29.53 15.41
CA GLN A 26 6.52 -30.30 14.63
C GLN A 26 5.26 -29.48 14.36
N GLU A 27 4.78 -28.77 15.38
CA GLU A 27 3.60 -27.90 15.34
C GLU A 27 3.77 -26.80 14.29
N SER A 28 4.92 -26.11 14.26
CA SER A 28 5.19 -25.08 13.26
C SER A 28 5.14 -25.64 11.82
N ILE A 29 5.61 -26.86 11.60
CA ILE A 29 5.50 -27.53 10.30
C ILE A 29 4.05 -27.85 9.94
N TYR A 30 3.22 -28.24 10.92
CA TYR A 30 1.78 -28.44 10.70
C TYR A 30 1.03 -27.14 10.41
N GLU A 31 1.31 -26.06 11.13
CA GLU A 31 0.73 -24.74 10.87
C GLU A 31 1.12 -24.23 9.48
N MET A 32 2.40 -24.37 9.11
CA MET A 32 2.85 -24.00 7.78
C MET A 32 2.18 -24.86 6.70
N TYR A 33 1.95 -26.15 6.94
CA TYR A 33 1.21 -27.01 6.02
C TYR A 33 -0.26 -26.60 5.90
N ARG A 34 -0.91 -26.20 7.01
CA ARG A 34 -2.27 -25.64 6.98
C ARG A 34 -2.34 -24.39 6.09
N LEU A 35 -1.41 -23.45 6.26
CA LEU A 35 -1.43 -22.18 5.52
C LEU A 35 -1.03 -22.34 4.05
N LEU A 36 -0.01 -23.16 3.76
CA LEU A 36 0.56 -23.24 2.40
C LEU A 36 -0.02 -24.36 1.55
N ALA A 37 -0.37 -25.51 2.14
CA ALA A 37 -0.86 -26.67 1.39
C ALA A 37 -2.38 -26.77 1.38
N ILE A 38 -3.03 -26.57 2.53
CA ILE A 38 -4.50 -26.58 2.62
C ILE A 38 -5.07 -25.24 2.15
N ALA A 39 -4.50 -24.14 2.65
CA ALA A 39 -4.76 -22.77 2.18
C ALA A 39 -6.25 -22.43 2.03
N LYS A 40 -7.03 -22.65 3.10
CA LYS A 40 -8.47 -22.30 3.12
C LYS A 40 -8.67 -20.82 2.76
N TYR A 41 -9.83 -20.49 2.21
CA TYR A 41 -10.11 -19.13 1.75
C TYR A 41 -9.93 -18.10 2.86
N GLU A 42 -10.43 -18.38 4.07
CA GLU A 42 -10.26 -17.55 5.26
C GLU A 42 -8.80 -17.35 5.70
N ASP A 43 -7.94 -18.34 5.45
CA ASP A 43 -6.53 -18.31 5.83
C ASP A 43 -5.66 -17.61 4.76
N ARG A 44 -6.12 -17.51 3.50
CA ARG A 44 -5.39 -16.84 2.39
C ARG A 44 -5.53 -15.32 2.40
N TYR A 45 -6.68 -14.82 2.82
CA TYR A 45 -7.01 -13.40 2.74
C TYR A 45 -7.49 -12.89 4.09
N VAL A 46 -6.57 -12.29 4.84
CA VAL A 46 -6.89 -11.53 6.06
C VAL A 46 -6.81 -10.05 5.71
N ILE A 47 -7.81 -9.58 4.96
CA ILE A 47 -7.91 -8.18 4.53
C ILE A 47 -8.90 -7.48 5.47
N PRO A 48 -8.43 -6.66 6.43
CA PRO A 48 -9.32 -5.89 7.29
C PRO A 48 -10.07 -4.83 6.48
N ALA A 49 -11.23 -4.41 6.97
CA ALA A 49 -11.95 -3.29 6.39
C ALA A 49 -11.04 -2.04 6.40
N ALA A 50 -10.96 -1.36 5.25
CA ALA A 50 -10.24 -0.10 5.18
C ALA A 50 -11.00 0.96 5.99
N HIS A 51 -10.28 1.75 6.79
CA HIS A 51 -10.84 2.93 7.47
C HIS A 51 -11.05 4.05 6.44
N SER A 52 -12.13 3.95 5.66
CA SER A 52 -12.45 4.87 4.55
C SER A 52 -12.65 6.32 4.97
N GLU A 53 -12.98 6.58 6.24
CA GLU A 53 -13.13 7.93 6.79
C GLU A 53 -11.84 8.76 6.66
N GLN A 54 -10.67 8.17 6.95
CA GLN A 54 -9.37 8.84 6.80
C GLN A 54 -8.90 8.87 5.34
N ALA A 55 -9.26 7.84 4.55
CA ALA A 55 -8.89 7.77 3.13
C ALA A 55 -9.58 8.85 2.30
N ARG A 56 -10.81 9.24 2.64
CA ARG A 56 -11.56 10.29 1.93
C ARG A 56 -10.92 11.67 2.02
N GLU A 57 -10.20 11.96 3.10
CA GLU A 57 -9.39 13.18 3.22
C GLU A 57 -8.14 13.13 2.31
N LEU A 58 -7.58 11.93 2.08
CA LEU A 58 -6.46 11.69 1.18
C LEU A 58 -6.85 11.53 -0.31
N GLU A 59 -8.09 11.16 -0.60
CA GLU A 59 -8.60 10.96 -1.97
C GLU A 59 -8.60 12.27 -2.78
N ASN A 60 -8.75 13.41 -2.09
CA ASN A 60 -8.58 14.74 -2.67
C ASN A 60 -7.11 15.07 -3.06
N MET A 61 -6.14 14.24 -2.69
CA MET A 61 -4.72 14.37 -3.09
C MET A 61 -4.29 13.34 -4.14
N GLY A 62 -5.15 12.41 -4.54
CA GLY A 62 -4.87 11.37 -5.51
C GLY A 62 -5.50 11.66 -6.87
N CYS A 63 -4.89 12.54 -7.68
CA CYS A 63 -5.25 12.64 -9.09
C CYS A 63 -4.76 11.39 -9.84
N SER A 64 -5.68 10.55 -10.34
CA SER A 64 -5.36 9.66 -11.47
C SER A 64 -4.93 10.54 -12.65
N LEU A 65 -3.73 10.27 -13.18
CA LEU A 65 -3.20 10.96 -14.36
C LEU A 65 -3.83 10.46 -15.67
N ASP A 66 -4.76 9.49 -15.62
CA ASP A 66 -5.35 8.86 -16.80
C ASP A 66 -6.29 9.80 -17.58
N GLY A 67 -6.60 10.97 -17.01
CA GLY A 67 -7.34 12.05 -17.67
C GLY A 67 -6.49 13.24 -18.13
N VAL A 68 -5.18 13.25 -17.88
CA VAL A 68 -4.31 14.31 -18.39
C VAL A 68 -3.94 13.95 -19.82
N ASP A 69 -4.81 14.35 -20.73
CA ASP A 69 -4.43 14.58 -22.12
C ASP A 69 -3.20 15.50 -22.11
N THR A 70 -2.02 14.89 -22.27
CA THR A 70 -0.77 15.60 -22.55
C THR A 70 -0.74 16.07 -24.00
N GLY A 71 -1.91 16.13 -24.67
CA GLY A 71 -2.16 16.84 -25.91
C GLY A 71 -2.34 18.34 -25.69
N GLU A 72 -1.25 19.08 -25.86
CA GLU A 72 -1.17 20.39 -26.55
C GLU A 72 -2.16 21.52 -26.19
N LYS A 73 -2.92 21.45 -25.10
CA LYS A 73 -3.87 22.51 -24.70
C LYS A 73 -3.85 22.86 -23.22
N PHE A 74 -2.73 22.65 -22.53
CA PHE A 74 -2.51 23.26 -21.22
C PHE A 74 -1.97 24.67 -21.39
N GLY A 75 -2.86 25.64 -21.18
CA GLY A 75 -2.59 27.06 -21.32
C GLY A 75 -1.51 27.54 -20.36
N GLY A 76 -0.56 28.28 -20.94
CA GLY A 76 0.35 29.17 -20.22
C GLY A 76 1.39 28.48 -19.32
N PRO A 77 2.45 29.22 -18.93
CA PRO A 77 3.57 28.70 -18.14
C PRO A 77 3.23 28.33 -16.68
N PHE A 78 1.95 28.35 -16.30
CA PHE A 78 1.49 27.95 -14.98
C PHE A 78 0.38 26.90 -15.14
N GLY A 79 0.67 25.68 -14.69
CA GLY A 79 -0.29 24.59 -14.70
C GLY A 79 -1.48 24.86 -13.77
N GLN A 80 -2.61 24.20 -14.01
CA GLN A 80 -3.86 24.36 -13.23
C GLN A 80 -3.72 24.05 -11.72
N ALA A 81 -2.56 23.56 -11.26
CA ALA A 81 -2.20 23.43 -9.84
C ALA A 81 -1.82 24.77 -9.19
N SER A 82 -1.48 25.80 -9.97
CA SER A 82 -1.44 27.17 -9.46
C SER A 82 -2.88 27.64 -9.38
N GLY A 83 -3.44 27.71 -8.17
CA GLY A 83 -4.80 28.16 -7.95
C GLY A 83 -5.12 29.46 -8.70
N ASN A 84 -6.42 29.71 -8.93
CA ASN A 84 -6.89 30.86 -9.72
C ASN A 84 -6.10 32.13 -9.38
N PRO A 85 -5.52 32.81 -10.38
CA PRO A 85 -4.72 34.00 -10.12
C PRO A 85 -5.59 35.01 -9.38
N VAL A 86 -5.22 35.30 -8.13
CA VAL A 86 -5.92 36.29 -7.32
C VAL A 86 -5.61 37.65 -7.93
N PRO A 87 -6.61 38.42 -8.42
CA PRO A 87 -6.35 39.73 -8.99
C PRO A 87 -5.87 40.66 -7.87
N VAL A 88 -4.58 41.02 -7.90
CA VAL A 88 -3.99 42.00 -6.99
C VAL A 88 -3.92 43.35 -7.69
N THR A 89 -4.41 44.40 -7.05
CA THR A 89 -4.23 45.77 -7.52
C THR A 89 -2.77 46.20 -7.37
N ILE A 90 -2.28 47.07 -8.26
CA ILE A 90 -0.89 47.57 -8.21
C ILE A 90 -0.56 48.17 -6.84
N GLU A 91 -1.53 48.86 -6.22
CA GLU A 91 -1.41 49.42 -4.87
C GLU A 91 -1.18 48.33 -3.81
N ASN A 92 -1.94 47.23 -3.85
CA ASN A 92 -1.79 46.13 -2.89
C ASN A 92 -0.43 45.42 -3.03
N PHE A 93 0.11 45.30 -4.25
CA PHE A 93 1.44 44.72 -4.48
C PHE A 93 2.53 45.53 -3.79
N HIS A 94 2.49 46.86 -3.94
CA HIS A 94 3.48 47.74 -3.33
C HIS A 94 3.41 47.69 -1.80
N ILE A 95 2.20 47.70 -1.22
CA ILE A 95 1.99 47.61 0.24
C ILE A 95 2.51 46.28 0.81
N MET A 96 2.33 45.15 0.12
CA MET A 96 2.83 43.87 0.59
C MET A 96 4.36 43.75 0.48
N ARG A 97 4.94 44.23 -0.62
CA ARG A 97 6.38 44.20 -0.84
C ARG A 97 7.13 45.00 0.23
N ASP A 98 6.65 46.19 0.55
CA ASP A 98 7.28 47.08 1.53
C ASP A 98 7.19 46.52 2.97
N ARG A 99 6.24 45.61 3.24
CA ARG A 99 6.14 44.89 4.52
C ARG A 99 7.10 43.70 4.61
N GLN A 100 7.43 43.07 3.49
CA GLN A 100 8.33 41.91 3.45
C GLN A 100 9.81 42.28 3.45
N THR A 101 10.15 43.49 3.01
CA THR A 101 11.53 43.99 2.95
C THR A 101 12.00 44.72 4.22
N LYS A 102 11.21 44.66 5.30
CA LYS A 102 11.52 45.28 6.59
C LYS A 102 11.80 44.25 7.68
#